data_AF-A0A9P4MZF3-F1
#
_entry.id   AF-A0A9P4MZF3-F1
#
_cell.length_a   1.000
_cell.length_b   1.000
_cell.length_c   1.000
_cell.angle_alpha   90.00
_cell.angle_beta   90.00
_cell.angle_gamma   90.00
#
_symmetry.space_group_name_H-M   'P 1'
#
loop_
_entity.id
_entity.type
_entity.pdbx_description
1 polymer ?
#
loop_
_entity_poly.entity_id
_entity_poly.type
_entity_poly.pdbx_seq_one_letter_code
_entity_poly.pdbx_strand_id
1 'polypeptide(L)'
;LRRSPKRRLATVYDAVAGRVSKDGFMPTNRYIRVKTKIGQHPLRPDEVLFKQRNAPTRYEETDYYFAHTRLPPNQTLPSSDLLSALHAYISKFYTRSQETPNPKVYKSMDETALIALGILIEETAREVLGPTGDLAFVEAGEQSED
;
A
#
# COMPACT_ATOMS: atom_id res chain seq x y z
N LEU A 1 -14.55 -29.94 -22.61
CA LEU A 1 -14.74 -28.47 -22.56
C LEU A 1 -13.64 -27.84 -21.71
N ARG A 2 -12.74 -27.04 -22.30
CA ARG A 2 -11.78 -26.24 -21.54
C ARG A 2 -12.53 -25.12 -20.82
N ARG A 3 -12.66 -25.19 -19.49
CA ARG A 3 -13.16 -24.07 -18.68
C ARG A 3 -12.21 -22.89 -18.87
N SER A 4 -12.71 -21.79 -19.38
CA SER A 4 -11.99 -20.51 -19.39
C SER A 4 -11.61 -20.15 -17.95
N PRO A 5 -10.36 -19.73 -17.69
CA PRO A 5 -9.93 -19.37 -16.35
C PRO A 5 -10.78 -18.19 -15.84
N LYS A 6 -11.34 -18.31 -14.63
CA LYS A 6 -12.05 -17.21 -13.98
C LYS A 6 -11.09 -16.02 -13.88
N ARG A 7 -11.49 -14.88 -14.48
CA ARG A 7 -10.71 -13.64 -14.39
C ARG A 7 -10.62 -13.22 -12.92
N ARG A 8 -9.41 -12.96 -12.42
CA ARG A 8 -9.17 -12.42 -11.08
C ARG A 8 -9.91 -11.09 -10.96
N LEU A 9 -10.65 -10.90 -9.87
CA LEU A 9 -11.26 -9.61 -9.54
C LEU A 9 -10.19 -8.67 -9.01
N ALA A 10 -10.24 -7.41 -9.44
CA ALA A 10 -9.39 -6.35 -8.91
C ALA A 10 -9.67 -6.16 -7.41
N THR A 11 -8.61 -6.03 -6.62
CA THR A 11 -8.71 -5.73 -5.19
C THR A 11 -8.23 -4.31 -4.89
N VAL A 12 -8.49 -3.83 -3.67
CA VAL A 12 -7.96 -2.54 -3.19
C VAL A 12 -6.44 -2.49 -3.29
N TYR A 13 -5.78 -3.61 -2.96
CA TYR A 13 -4.33 -3.80 -3.15
C TYR A 13 -3.88 -3.45 -4.58
N ASP A 14 -4.59 -3.94 -5.61
CA ASP A 14 -4.24 -3.66 -7.00
C ASP A 14 -4.49 -2.19 -7.38
N ALA A 15 -5.50 -1.55 -6.77
CA ALA A 15 -5.82 -0.13 -6.94
C ALA A 15 -4.72 0.77 -6.36
N VAL A 16 -4.29 0.50 -5.12
CA VAL A 16 -3.18 1.20 -4.45
C VAL A 16 -1.87 1.03 -5.22
N ALA A 17 -1.65 -0.15 -5.83
CA ALA A 17 -0.50 -0.38 -6.70
C ALA A 17 -0.60 0.32 -8.07
N GLY A 18 -1.69 1.04 -8.36
CA GLY A 18 -1.93 1.72 -9.63
C GLY A 18 -2.11 0.77 -10.82
N ARG A 19 -2.55 -0.48 -10.57
CA ARG A 19 -2.62 -1.55 -11.57
C ARG A 19 -4.02 -1.74 -12.15
N VAL A 20 -5.01 -0.97 -11.72
CA VAL A 20 -6.41 -1.14 -12.11
C VAL A 20 -6.96 0.17 -12.63
N SER A 21 -7.62 0.10 -13.78
CA SER A 21 -8.37 1.19 -14.39
C SER A 21 -9.84 0.78 -14.54
N LYS A 22 -10.69 1.69 -15.06
CA LYS A 22 -12.08 1.37 -15.40
C LYS A 22 -12.21 0.20 -16.39
N ASP A 23 -11.22 0.02 -17.26
CA ASP A 23 -11.18 -1.03 -18.28
C ASP A 23 -10.63 -2.38 -17.73
N GLY A 24 -10.23 -2.42 -16.46
CA GLY A 24 -9.65 -3.59 -15.80
C GLY A 24 -8.16 -3.44 -15.48
N PHE A 25 -7.44 -4.56 -15.39
CA PHE A 25 -6.00 -4.56 -15.07
C PHE A 25 -5.19 -3.83 -16.15
N MET A 26 -4.39 -2.87 -15.73
CA MET A 26 -3.50 -2.12 -16.60
C MET A 26 -2.33 -3.01 -17.05
N PRO A 27 -1.91 -2.92 -18.33
CA PRO A 27 -0.77 -3.68 -18.80
C PRO A 27 0.50 -3.24 -18.07
N THR A 28 1.23 -4.19 -17.51
CA THR A 28 2.50 -3.97 -16.78
C THR A 28 3.62 -3.40 -17.67
N ASN A 29 3.40 -3.31 -18.99
CA ASN A 29 4.42 -2.92 -19.95
C ASN A 29 4.63 -1.39 -19.96
N ARG A 30 5.62 -0.94 -19.18
CA ARG A 30 5.98 0.46 -18.93
C ARG A 30 6.46 1.26 -20.17
N TYR A 31 6.51 0.66 -21.36
CA TYR A 31 7.08 1.29 -22.56
C TYR A 31 6.05 1.92 -23.51
N ILE A 32 4.74 1.76 -23.27
CA ILE A 32 3.73 2.43 -24.09
C ILE A 32 3.30 3.72 -23.37
N ARG A 33 4.18 4.72 -23.37
CA ARG A 33 3.80 6.14 -23.18
C ARG A 33 3.06 6.62 -24.42
N VAL A 34 1.91 6.04 -24.72
CA VAL A 34 1.01 6.58 -25.75
C VAL A 34 -0.10 7.27 -24.99
N LYS A 35 -0.15 8.61 -25.10
CA LYS A 35 -1.23 9.52 -24.71
C LYS A 35 -2.35 8.80 -23.95
N THR A 36 -2.30 8.85 -22.61
CA THR A 36 -3.31 8.26 -21.72
C THR A 36 -4.70 8.69 -22.19
N LYS A 37 -5.43 7.77 -22.85
CA LYS A 37 -6.84 7.99 -23.17
C LYS A 37 -7.58 8.15 -21.85
N ILE A 38 -8.66 8.92 -21.84
CA ILE A 38 -9.49 9.30 -20.67
C ILE A 38 -10.04 8.08 -19.84
N GLY A 39 -9.83 6.83 -20.28
CA GLY A 39 -10.17 5.60 -19.56
C GLY A 39 -9.01 4.86 -18.85
N GLN A 40 -7.75 5.25 -19.07
CA GLN A 40 -6.56 4.54 -18.57
C GLN A 40 -6.03 5.09 -17.23
N HIS A 41 -6.76 5.99 -16.57
CA HIS A 41 -6.35 6.47 -15.25
C HIS A 41 -6.52 5.37 -14.19
N PRO A 42 -5.53 5.18 -13.30
CA PRO A 42 -5.67 4.28 -12.17
C PRO A 42 -6.88 4.66 -11.32
N LEU A 43 -7.69 3.66 -10.95
CA LEU A 43 -8.80 3.85 -10.03
C LEU A 43 -8.28 4.12 -8.63
N ARG A 44 -8.94 5.04 -7.93
CA ARG A 44 -8.66 5.28 -6.52
C ARG A 44 -9.17 4.11 -5.65
N PRO A 45 -8.61 3.88 -4.45
CA PRO A 45 -9.04 2.81 -3.56
C PRO A 45 -10.54 2.85 -3.20
N ASP A 46 -11.08 4.04 -2.94
CA ASP A 46 -12.50 4.26 -2.67
C ASP A 46 -13.37 3.92 -3.88
N GLU A 47 -12.93 4.25 -5.09
CA GLU A 47 -13.66 3.86 -6.31
C GLU A 47 -13.72 2.34 -6.46
N VAL A 48 -12.64 1.62 -6.14
CA VAL A 48 -12.62 0.15 -6.23
C VAL A 48 -13.46 -0.51 -5.14
N LEU A 49 -13.57 0.09 -3.96
CA LEU A 49 -14.43 -0.41 -2.89
C LEU A 49 -15.91 -0.17 -3.18
N PHE A 50 -16.27 1.05 -3.58
CA PHE A 50 -17.67 1.49 -3.59
C PHE A 50 -18.36 1.37 -4.95
N LYS A 51 -17.62 1.07 -6.03
CA LYS A 51 -18.22 0.72 -7.32
C LYS A 51 -18.49 -0.78 -7.47
N GLN A 52 -18.22 -1.58 -6.44
CA GLN A 52 -18.51 -3.01 -6.45
C GLN A 52 -20.02 -3.29 -6.40
N ARG A 53 -20.42 -4.40 -7.02
CA ARG A 53 -21.80 -4.90 -6.90
C ARG A 53 -22.08 -5.22 -5.43
N ASN A 54 -23.12 -4.61 -4.88
CA ASN A 54 -23.51 -4.68 -3.46
C ASN A 54 -22.61 -3.89 -2.49
N ALA A 55 -21.92 -2.85 -2.97
CA ALA A 55 -21.29 -1.90 -2.05
C ALA A 55 -22.36 -1.27 -1.13
N PRO A 56 -22.08 -1.15 0.19
CA PRO A 56 -22.97 -0.45 1.11
C PRO A 56 -23.20 0.99 0.68
N THR A 57 -24.42 1.50 0.93
CA THR A 57 -24.73 2.92 0.71
C THR A 57 -23.88 3.77 1.65
N ARG A 58 -23.18 4.77 1.12
CA ARG A 58 -22.38 5.72 1.91
C ARG A 58 -23.18 6.97 2.21
N TYR A 59 -23.14 7.37 3.47
CA TYR A 59 -23.62 8.65 3.94
C TYR A 59 -22.42 9.44 4.46
N GLU A 60 -22.45 10.76 4.30
CA GLU A 60 -21.35 11.63 4.71
C GLU A 60 -21.16 11.60 6.23
N GLU A 61 -22.26 11.53 6.98
CA GLU A 61 -22.31 11.55 8.44
C GLU A 61 -21.79 10.26 9.08
N THR A 62 -21.95 9.13 8.39
CA THR A 62 -21.58 7.79 8.89
C THR A 62 -20.52 7.12 8.03
N ASP A 63 -19.71 7.92 7.34
CA ASP A 63 -18.72 7.40 6.42
C ASP A 63 -17.66 6.56 7.16
N TYR A 64 -17.64 5.27 6.84
CA TYR A 64 -16.69 4.31 7.41
C TYR A 64 -15.34 4.33 6.68
N TYR A 65 -15.26 4.92 5.48
CA TYR A 65 -13.99 5.02 4.75
C TYR A 65 -12.97 5.89 5.48
N PHE A 66 -13.42 6.99 6.08
CA PHE A 66 -12.57 7.90 6.87
C PHE A 66 -12.52 7.55 8.35
N ALA A 67 -12.66 6.26 8.72
CA ALA A 67 -12.65 5.83 10.12
C ALA A 67 -11.38 6.23 10.90
N HIS A 68 -10.25 6.43 10.22
CA HIS A 68 -9.00 6.88 10.84
C HIS A 68 -9.12 8.26 11.51
N THR A 69 -10.04 9.12 11.05
CA THR A 69 -10.26 10.46 11.63
C THR A 69 -10.88 10.42 13.02
N ARG A 70 -11.49 9.28 13.38
CA ARG A 70 -12.14 9.04 14.68
C ARG A 70 -11.24 8.30 15.67
N LEU A 71 -9.97 8.04 15.31
CA LEU A 71 -9.05 7.36 16.20
C LEU A 71 -8.73 8.25 17.40
N PRO A 72 -8.61 7.67 18.60
CA PRO A 72 -8.23 8.43 19.77
C PRO A 72 -6.77 8.91 19.64
N PRO A 73 -6.38 10.01 20.30
CA PRO A 73 -5.04 10.60 20.14
C PRO A 73 -3.89 9.68 20.51
N ASN A 74 -4.14 8.67 21.35
CA ASN A 74 -3.18 7.66 21.77
C ASN A 74 -3.00 6.51 20.77
N GLN A 75 -3.78 6.47 19.69
CA GLN A 75 -3.71 5.46 18.65
C GLN A 75 -3.28 6.09 17.32
N THR A 76 -1.97 6.22 17.14
CA THR A 76 -1.38 6.74 15.91
C THR A 76 -1.21 5.62 14.89
N LEU A 77 -1.69 5.84 13.67
CA LEU A 77 -1.37 4.97 12.54
C LEU A 77 -0.01 5.34 11.95
N PRO A 78 0.70 4.38 11.32
CA PRO A 78 1.89 4.68 10.57
C PRO A 78 1.65 5.67 9.43
N SER A 79 2.71 6.37 9.03
CA SER A 79 2.69 7.31 7.91
C SER A 79 2.14 6.66 6.62
N SER A 80 1.18 7.34 5.97
CA SER A 80 0.60 6.89 4.70
C SER A 80 1.64 6.72 3.61
N ASP A 81 2.65 7.60 3.59
CA ASP A 81 3.71 7.59 2.58
C ASP A 81 4.64 6.40 2.81
N LEU A 82 4.95 6.09 4.07
CA LEU A 82 5.72 4.91 4.44
C LEU A 82 4.99 3.64 4.02
N LEU A 83 3.71 3.50 4.37
CA LEU A 83 2.91 2.33 4.00
C LEU A 83 2.81 2.18 2.47
N SER A 84 2.66 3.28 1.74
CA SER A 84 2.63 3.29 0.28
C SER A 84 3.96 2.83 -0.33
N ALA A 85 5.08 3.29 0.22
CA ALA A 85 6.42 2.90 -0.21
C ALA A 85 6.71 1.42 0.06
N LEU A 86 6.37 0.92 1.26
CA LEU A 86 6.50 -0.48 1.64
C LEU A 86 5.66 -1.38 0.74
N HIS A 87 4.39 -1.01 0.56
CA HIS A 87 3.48 -1.74 -0.32
C HIS A 87 4.01 -1.80 -1.75
N ALA A 88 4.50 -0.69 -2.30
CA ALA A 88 5.08 -0.64 -3.64
C ALA A 88 6.36 -1.48 -3.74
N TYR A 89 7.21 -1.46 -2.72
CA TYR A 89 8.43 -2.26 -2.66
C TYR A 89 8.10 -3.77 -2.64
N ILE A 90 7.26 -4.20 -1.71
CA ILE A 90 6.85 -5.59 -1.53
C ILE A 90 6.12 -6.12 -2.78
N SER A 91 5.22 -5.31 -3.34
CA SER A 91 4.54 -5.60 -4.61
C SER A 91 5.53 -5.90 -5.73
N LYS A 92 6.59 -5.09 -5.86
CA LYS A 92 7.64 -5.29 -6.89
C LYS A 92 8.52 -6.49 -6.57
N PHE A 93 8.89 -6.68 -5.30
CA PHE A 93 9.68 -7.81 -4.84
C PHE A 93 9.01 -9.14 -5.21
N TYR A 94 7.72 -9.31 -4.88
CA TYR A 94 7.00 -10.53 -5.20
C TYR A 94 6.74 -10.72 -6.70
N THR A 95 6.53 -9.64 -7.46
CA THR A 95 6.45 -9.74 -8.93
C THR A 95 7.77 -10.24 -9.54
N ARG A 96 8.93 -9.87 -8.96
CA ARG A 96 10.25 -10.28 -9.47
C ARG A 96 10.69 -11.66 -8.97
N SER A 97 10.35 -12.01 -7.73
CA SER A 97 10.80 -13.24 -7.06
C SER A 97 10.10 -14.50 -7.56
N GLN A 98 9.00 -14.38 -8.32
CA GLN A 98 8.16 -15.51 -8.69
C GLN A 98 8.32 -15.82 -10.19
N GLU A 99 8.83 -17.02 -10.51
CA GLU A 99 8.85 -17.54 -11.89
C GLU A 99 7.44 -17.85 -12.38
N THR A 100 6.53 -18.23 -11.47
CA THR A 100 5.11 -18.44 -11.75
C THR A 100 4.23 -17.56 -10.86
N PRO A 101 3.26 -16.83 -11.42
CA PRO A 101 2.44 -15.90 -10.64
C PRO A 101 1.54 -16.68 -9.66
N ASN A 102 1.93 -16.74 -8.39
CA ASN A 102 1.09 -17.28 -7.33
C ASN A 102 0.19 -16.18 -6.74
N PRO A 103 -1.14 -16.21 -6.99
CA PRO A 103 -2.06 -15.18 -6.50
C PRO A 103 -2.16 -15.13 -4.97
N LYS A 104 -1.74 -16.18 -4.24
CA LYS A 104 -1.74 -16.20 -2.77
C LYS A 104 -0.68 -15.29 -2.17
N VAL A 105 0.42 -15.05 -2.89
CA VAL A 105 1.53 -14.20 -2.42
C VAL A 105 1.10 -12.74 -2.35
N TYR A 106 0.25 -12.28 -3.27
CA TYR A 106 -0.32 -10.93 -3.19
C TYR A 106 -1.30 -10.76 -2.02
N LYS A 107 -1.72 -11.86 -1.36
CA LYS A 107 -2.54 -11.82 -0.14
C LYS A 107 -1.72 -11.89 1.15
N SER A 108 -0.41 -12.14 1.08
CA SER A 108 0.42 -12.23 2.30
C SER A 108 0.74 -10.87 2.91
N MET A 109 0.54 -9.80 2.15
CA MET A 109 0.66 -8.41 2.61
C MET A 109 -0.73 -7.76 2.54
N ASP A 110 -1.66 -8.28 3.35
CA ASP A 110 -2.99 -7.69 3.49
C ASP A 110 -2.95 -6.37 4.29
N GLU A 111 -4.11 -5.72 4.43
CA GLU A 111 -4.22 -4.42 5.10
C GLU A 111 -3.65 -4.47 6.52
N THR A 112 -3.93 -5.55 7.25
CA THR A 112 -3.47 -5.76 8.62
C THR A 112 -1.96 -5.99 8.69
N ALA A 113 -1.43 -6.86 7.83
CA ALA A 113 0.01 -7.16 7.78
C ALA A 113 0.82 -5.91 7.39
N LEU A 114 0.31 -5.10 6.46
CA LEU A 114 0.96 -3.86 6.04
C LEU A 114 1.00 -2.82 7.18
N ILE A 115 -0.10 -2.65 7.92
CA ILE A 115 -0.14 -1.77 9.09
C ILE A 115 0.83 -2.27 10.17
N ALA A 116 0.80 -3.56 10.49
CA ALA A 116 1.69 -4.15 11.49
C ALA A 116 3.16 -3.95 11.11
N LEU A 117 3.52 -4.16 9.84
CA LEU A 117 4.87 -3.91 9.34
C LEU A 117 5.25 -2.43 9.43
N GLY A 118 4.34 -1.51 9.10
CA GLY A 118 4.56 -0.08 9.23
C GLY A 118 4.85 0.33 10.67
N ILE A 119 4.07 -0.18 11.63
CA ILE A 119 4.30 0.03 13.07
C ILE A 119 5.70 -0.46 13.45
N LEU A 120 6.05 -1.71 13.10
CA LEU A 120 7.36 -2.26 13.41
C LEU A 120 8.50 -1.42 12.83
N ILE A 121 8.37 -0.92 11.60
CA ILE A 121 9.40 -0.10 10.97
C ILE A 121 9.52 1.27 11.65
N GLU A 122 8.42 1.91 12.02
CA GLU A 122 8.48 3.20 12.73
C GLU A 122 9.03 3.05 14.14
N GLU A 123 8.64 1.99 14.87
CA GLU A 123 9.15 1.72 16.22
C GLU A 123 10.63 1.37 16.19
N THR A 124 11.06 0.50 15.28
CA THR A 124 12.48 0.16 15.11
C THR A 124 13.30 1.37 14.70
N ALA A 125 12.80 2.24 13.82
CA ALA A 125 13.46 3.49 13.47
C ALA A 125 13.59 4.42 14.69
N ARG A 126 12.55 4.52 15.53
CA ARG A 126 12.58 5.31 16.77
C ARG A 126 13.56 4.74 17.79
N GLU A 127 13.65 3.41 17.89
CA GLU A 127 14.58 2.72 18.77
C GLU A 127 16.03 2.93 18.33
N VAL A 128 16.31 2.80 17.03
CA VAL A 128 17.67 2.90 16.48
C VAL A 128 18.16 4.36 16.41
N LEU A 129 17.28 5.30 16.02
CA LEU A 129 17.64 6.70 15.85
C LEU A 129 17.50 7.52 17.16
N GLY A 130 16.78 6.99 18.16
CA GLY A 130 16.38 7.72 19.35
C GLY A 130 15.14 8.60 19.13
N PRO A 131 14.62 9.26 20.19
CA PRO A 131 13.35 10.00 20.15
C PRO A 131 13.30 11.12 19.10
N THR A 132 14.44 11.75 18.85
CA THR A 132 14.61 12.90 17.95
C THR A 132 15.43 12.59 16.70
N GLY A 133 16.12 11.44 16.65
CA GLY A 133 16.96 11.06 15.51
C GLY A 133 18.24 11.88 15.36
N ASP A 134 18.51 12.80 16.28
CA ASP A 134 19.61 13.76 16.26
C ASP A 134 20.96 13.11 16.54
N LEU A 135 21.01 12.03 17.32
CA LEU A 135 22.25 11.33 17.67
C LEU A 135 22.70 10.29 16.63
N ALA A 136 21.85 9.95 15.65
CA ALA A 136 22.13 8.87 14.70
C ALA A 136 23.27 9.16 13.71
N PHE A 137 23.58 10.44 13.47
CA PHE A 137 24.61 10.89 12.53
C PHE A 137 25.75 11.66 13.19
N VAL A 138 25.76 11.75 14.53
CA VAL A 138 26.83 12.42 15.27
C VAL A 138 27.93 11.39 15.53
N GLU A 139 29.12 11.66 15.00
CA GLU A 139 30.31 10.89 15.32
C GLU A 139 30.60 11.03 16.82
N ALA A 140 30.94 9.93 17.51
CA ALA A 140 31.30 9.98 18.91
C ALA A 140 32.52 10.89 19.06
N GLY A 141 32.32 12.12 19.53
CA GLY A 141 33.42 13.03 19.82
C GLY A 141 34.35 12.34 20.80
N GLU A 142 35.60 12.14 20.39
CA GLU A 142 36.65 11.58 21.25
C GLU A 142 36.60 12.35 22.57
N GLN A 143 36.26 11.65 23.66
CA GLN A 143 36.43 12.19 24.98
C GLN A 143 37.93 12.40 25.16
N SER A 144 38.37 13.65 24.99
CA SER A 144 39.67 14.08 25.50
C SER A 144 39.63 13.91 27.01
N GLU A 145 40.21 12.80 27.49
CA GLU A 145 40.53 12.60 28.90
C GLU A 145 41.53 13.68 29.31
N ASP A 146 41.07 14.67 30.09
CA ASP A 146 41.91 15.57 30.88
C ASP A 146 41.95 15.08 32.34
#